data_AF-A0A1G1MNP3-F1
#
_entry.id   AF-A0A1G1MNP3-F1
#
_cell.length_a   1.000
_cell.length_b   1.000
_cell.length_c   1.000
_cell.angle_alpha   90.00
_cell.angle_beta   90.00
_cell.angle_gamma   90.00
#
_symmetry.space_group_name_H-M   'P 1'
#
loop_
_entity.id
_entity.type
_entity.pdbx_description
1 polymer ?
#
loop_
_entity_poly.entity_id
_entity_poly.type
_entity_poly.pdbx_seq_one_letter_code
_entity_poly.pdbx_strand_id
1 'polypeptide(L)' 'MDYKEALEMVLGKEKTAVEMYRELSIKHPAMKDLFEFLMNEEEKHVSLIGKKIAELYKVF' A
#
# COMPACT_ATOMS: atom_id res chain seq x y z
N MET A 1 10.01 -8.54 16.23
CA MET A 1 9.32 -7.55 15.40
C MET A 1 8.88 -6.43 16.31
N ASP A 2 9.58 -5.31 16.25
CA ASP A 2 9.16 -4.08 16.93
C ASP A 2 8.12 -3.31 16.08
N TYR A 3 7.60 -2.22 16.63
CA TYR A 3 6.56 -1.43 15.96
C TYR A 3 7.03 -0.79 14.65
N LYS A 4 8.31 -0.39 14.55
CA LYS A 4 8.86 0.23 13.33
C LYS A 4 9.02 -0.83 12.24
N GLU A 5 9.59 -1.97 12.59
CA GLU A 5 9.73 -3.12 11.69
C GLU A 5 8.36 -3.59 11.17
N ALA A 6 7.33 -3.58 12.02
CA ALA A 6 5.97 -3.92 11.61
C ALA A 6 5.41 -2.93 10.58
N LEU A 7 5.61 -1.62 10.78
CA LEU A 7 5.14 -0.61 9.83
C LEU A 7 5.87 -0.69 8.49
N GLU A 8 7.18 -0.92 8.50
CA GLU A 8 7.97 -1.09 7.27
C GLU A 8 7.56 -2.34 6.51
N MET A 9 7.31 -3.46 7.21
CA MET A 9 6.79 -4.68 6.62
C MET A 9 5.42 -4.44 5.98
N VAL A 10 4.48 -3.80 6.68
CA VAL A 10 3.14 -3.52 6.14
C VAL A 10 3.23 -2.56 4.95
N LEU A 11 4.04 -1.50 5.03
CA LEU A 11 4.27 -0.60 3.89
C LEU A 11 4.73 -1.35 2.63
N GLY A 12 5.62 -2.33 2.79
CA GLY A 12 6.07 -3.19 1.70
C GLY A 12 4.91 -4.00 1.10
N LYS A 13 4.06 -4.58 1.95
CA LYS A 13 2.89 -5.36 1.51
C LYS A 13 1.89 -4.50 0.74
N GLU A 14 1.60 -3.27 1.19
CA GLU A 14 0.67 -2.40 0.49
C GLU A 14 1.20 -1.98 -0.89
N LYS A 15 2.51 -1.71 -1.01
CA LYS A 15 3.13 -1.44 -2.32
C LYS A 15 3.04 -2.64 -3.26
N THR A 16 3.26 -3.85 -2.74
CA THR A 16 3.09 -5.08 -3.54
C THR A 16 1.63 -5.26 -3.97
N ALA A 17 0.66 -4.94 -3.11
CA ALA A 17 -0.76 -5.02 -3.44
C ALA A 17 -1.18 -4.02 -4.52
N VAL A 18 -0.65 -2.79 -4.51
CA VAL A 18 -0.85 -1.81 -5.59
C VAL A 18 -0.43 -2.38 -6.94
N GLU A 19 0.78 -2.94 -7.04
CA GLU A 19 1.26 -3.52 -8.30
C GLU A 19 0.45 -4.75 -8.72
N MET A 20 0.07 -5.60 -7.75
CA MET A 20 -0.78 -6.76 -8.00
C MET A 20 -2.13 -6.36 -8.58
N TYR A 21 -2.82 -5.38 -7.99
CA TYR A 21 -4.11 -4.91 -8.48
C TYR A 21 -4.01 -4.18 -9.81
N ARG A 22 -2.91 -3.43 -10.05
CA ARG A 22 -2.59 -2.86 -11.37
C ARG A 22 -2.48 -3.94 -12.44
N GLU A 23 -1.79 -5.04 -12.15
CA GLU A 23 -1.69 -6.15 -13.11
C GLU A 23 -3.03 -6.86 -13.32
N LEU A 24 -3.80 -7.07 -12.25
CA LEU A 24 -5.10 -7.74 -12.33
C LEU A 24 -6.13 -6.92 -13.11
N SER A 25 -6.12 -5.59 -13.00
CA SER A 25 -7.01 -4.71 -13.77
C SER A 25 -6.77 -4.81 -15.28
N ILE A 26 -5.52 -5.05 -15.69
CA ILE A 26 -5.14 -5.28 -17.10
C ILE A 26 -5.52 -6.69 -17.55
N LYS A 27 -5.21 -7.72 -16.73
CA LYS A 27 -5.45 -9.13 -17.05
C LYS A 27 -6.94 -9.50 -17.09
N HIS A 28 -7.76 -8.79 -16.32
CA HIS A 28 -9.19 -9.09 -16.16
C HIS A 28 -10.06 -7.83 -16.37
N PRO A 29 -10.26 -7.39 -17.63
CA PRO A 29 -10.99 -6.16 -17.92
C PRO A 29 -12.42 -6.12 -17.36
N ALA A 30 -13.09 -7.27 -17.23
CA ALA A 30 -14.43 -7.36 -16.65
C ALA A 30 -14.50 -6.99 -15.15
N MET A 31 -13.36 -7.00 -14.45
CA MET A 31 -13.23 -6.63 -13.03
C MET A 31 -12.37 -5.37 -12.85
N LYS A 32 -12.10 -4.63 -13.94
CA LYS A 32 -11.19 -3.49 -13.93
C LYS A 32 -11.55 -2.49 -12.83
N ASP A 33 -12.81 -2.07 -12.75
CA ASP A 33 -13.25 -1.06 -11.78
C ASP A 33 -13.05 -1.52 -10.32
N LEU A 34 -13.24 -2.81 -10.04
CA LEU A 34 -12.98 -3.38 -8.72
C LEU A 34 -11.49 -3.34 -8.39
N PHE A 35 -10.63 -3.76 -9.32
CA PHE A 35 -9.19 -3.76 -9.08
C PHE A 35 -8.60 -2.34 -9.01
N GLU A 36 -9.10 -1.40 -9.81
CA GLU A 36 -8.72 0.01 -9.69
C GLU A 36 -9.19 0.60 -8.36
N PHE A 37 -10.39 0.26 -7.88
CA PHE A 37 -10.85 0.65 -6.55
C PHE A 37 -9.91 0.12 -5.45
N LEU A 38 -9.59 -1.18 -5.47
CA LEU A 38 -8.71 -1.79 -4.48
C LEU A 38 -7.30 -1.19 -4.53
N MET A 39 -6.74 -1.00 -5.74
CA MET A 39 -5.45 -0.33 -5.93
C MET A 39 -5.44 1.06 -5.29
N ASN A 40 -6.50 1.85 -5.50
CA ASN A 40 -6.63 3.19 -4.91
C ASN A 40 -6.72 3.17 -3.38
N GLU A 41 -7.37 2.16 -2.79
CA GLU A 41 -7.37 1.98 -1.32
C GLU A 41 -5.96 1.67 -0.80
N GLU A 42 -5.20 0.78 -1.47
CA GLU A 42 -3.84 0.47 -1.04
C GLU A 42 -2.87 1.66 -1.21
N GLU A 43 -3.05 2.49 -2.24
CA GLU A 43 -2.29 3.74 -2.38
C GLU A 43 -2.54 4.70 -1.21
N LYS A 44 -3.77 4.76 -0.68
CA LYS A 44 -4.09 5.53 0.54
C LYS A 44 -3.36 4.95 1.75
N HIS A 45 -3.37 3.61 1.91
CA HIS A 45 -2.65 2.94 2.99
C HIS A 45 -1.13 3.21 2.92
N VAL A 46 -0.51 3.10 1.74
CA VAL A 46 0.91 3.45 1.52
C VAL A 46 1.20 4.88 1.99
N SER A 47 0.34 5.84 1.63
CA SER A 47 0.50 7.23 2.04
C SER A 47 0.42 7.41 3.57
N LEU A 48 -0.59 6.80 4.21
CA LEU A 48 -0.80 6.91 5.66
C LEU A 48 0.34 6.27 6.45
N ILE A 49 0.76 5.06 6.06
CA ILE A 49 1.85 4.34 6.73
C ILE A 49 3.18 5.07 6.51
N GLY A 50 3.44 5.54 5.28
CA GLY A 50 4.65 6.31 4.97
C GLY A 50 4.75 7.60 5.80
N LYS A 51 3.64 8.33 5.98
CA LYS A 51 3.57 9.48 6.89
C LYS A 51 3.87 9.07 8.34
N LYS A 52 3.27 7.96 8.81
CA LYS A 52 3.49 7.48 10.17
C LYS A 52 4.94 7.10 10.43
N ILE A 53 5.58 6.43 9.48
CA ILE A 53 7.01 6.10 9.53
C ILE A 53 7.84 7.39 9.58
N ALA A 54 7.55 8.37 8.72
CA ALA A 54 8.26 9.64 8.73
C ALA A 54 8.13 10.39 10.07
N GLU A 55 6.97 10.35 10.73
CA GLU A 55 6.79 10.89 12.09
C GLU A 55 7.67 10.19 13.13
N LEU A 56 7.79 8.86 13.06
CA LEU A 56 8.58 8.07 14.01
C LEU A 56 10.10 8.25 13.87
N TYR A 57 10.56 8.57 12.66
CA TYR A 57 11.98 8.86 12.38
C TYR A 57 12.33 10.33 12.62
N LYS A 58 11.35 11.25 12.59
CA LYS A 58 11.52 12.64 13.02
C LYS A 58 11.52 12.72 14.54
N VAL A 59 12.64 12.31 15.15
CA VAL A 59 12.96 12.63 16.55
C VAL A 59 13.43 14.08 16.58
N PHE A 60 12.71 14.94 17.30
CA PHE A 60 13.23 16.23 17.79
C PHE A 60 14.13 15.98 19.00
#